data_AF-A0AA42XWV7-F1
#
_entry.id   AF-A0AA42XWV7-F1
#
_cell.length_a   1.000
_cell.length_b   1.000
_cell.length_c   1.000
_cell.angle_alpha   90.00
_cell.angle_beta   90.00
_cell.angle_gamma   90.00
#
_symmetry.space_group_name_H-M   'P 1'
#
loop_
_entity.id
_entity.type
_entity.pdbx_description
1 polymer ?
#
loop_
_entity_poly.entity_id
_entity_poly.type
_entity_poly.pdbx_seq_one_letter_code
_entity_poly.pdbx_strand_id
1 'polypeptide(L)'
;MEVGSLGICEKHELPLDARGECELCRLSDMPSKEPPSRAGRWLGLALVVLLLGGGALAFAAFSDLKPAAPERGVPARGVSAPAVATAAPEPPRTERTPSSIPLPPDPPTSGQIELHRVEVAPPPPTPAEEPAQRPIPEEDAKAALSQVKIDMYATQWCGSCRRAREYLSYNDITYTEYDIDEDEAAKERLTKINPHTSIPTFQIDGFVQIGFSPENFEYRLNQAVRKRLD
;
A
#
# COMPACT_ATOMS: atom_id res chain seq x y z
N MET A 1 40.61 -3.37 -2.38
CA MET A 1 40.24 -3.63 -3.78
C MET A 1 39.60 -2.35 -4.29
N GLU A 2 40.35 -1.59 -5.08
CA GLU A 2 39.89 -0.31 -5.64
C GLU A 2 38.84 -0.59 -6.73
N VAL A 3 37.60 -0.18 -6.50
CA VAL A 3 36.59 -0.15 -7.56
C VAL A 3 36.85 1.08 -8.43
N GLY A 4 37.56 0.88 -9.54
CA GLY A 4 37.74 1.89 -10.56
C GLY A 4 36.40 2.24 -11.19
N SER A 5 35.91 3.46 -10.97
CA SER A 5 34.79 4.04 -11.69
C SER A 5 35.17 4.16 -13.17
N LEU A 6 34.62 3.31 -14.03
CA LEU A 6 34.93 3.22 -15.48
C LEU A 6 34.32 4.36 -16.33
N GLY A 7 33.92 5.46 -15.69
CA GLY A 7 33.32 6.62 -16.34
C GLY A 7 31.83 6.77 -16.03
N ILE A 8 31.20 7.71 -16.74
CA ILE A 8 29.80 8.09 -16.58
C ILE A 8 29.06 7.77 -17.88
N CYS A 9 27.84 7.20 -17.78
CA CYS A 9 26.97 7.00 -18.93
C CYS A 9 26.47 8.34 -19.46
N GLU A 10 26.72 8.63 -20.74
CA GLU A 10 26.29 9.90 -21.37
C GLU A 10 24.77 10.07 -21.45
N LYS A 11 24.01 8.97 -21.43
CA LYS A 11 22.55 9.00 -21.56
C LYS A 11 21.83 9.33 -20.25
N HIS A 12 22.39 8.88 -19.13
CA HIS A 12 21.72 8.94 -17.82
C HIS A 12 22.58 9.60 -16.73
N GLU A 13 23.80 10.03 -17.06
CA GLU A 13 24.75 10.68 -16.15
C GLU A 13 25.05 9.87 -14.87
N LEU A 14 24.94 8.55 -14.97
CA LEU A 14 25.18 7.59 -13.88
C LEU A 14 26.54 6.89 -14.04
N PRO A 15 27.19 6.50 -12.92
CA PRO A 15 28.43 5.74 -12.96
C PRO A 15 28.24 4.38 -13.65
N LEU A 16 29.23 3.99 -14.45
CA LEU A 16 29.26 2.71 -15.12
C LEU A 16 29.74 1.60 -14.17
N ASP A 17 29.13 0.42 -14.26
CA ASP A 17 29.59 -0.77 -13.57
C ASP A 17 30.84 -1.37 -14.25
N ALA A 18 31.34 -2.49 -13.72
CA ALA A 18 32.48 -3.22 -14.28
C ALA A 18 32.25 -3.76 -15.72
N ARG A 19 31.00 -3.77 -16.20
CA ARG A 19 30.62 -4.18 -17.56
C ARG A 19 30.42 -2.97 -18.50
N GLY A 20 30.61 -1.75 -18.01
CA GLY A 20 30.41 -0.53 -18.78
C GLY A 20 28.94 -0.11 -18.92
N GLU A 21 28.05 -0.59 -18.04
CA GLU A 21 26.62 -0.28 -18.08
C GLU A 21 26.19 0.53 -16.87
N CYS A 22 25.35 1.56 -17.07
CA CYS A 22 24.67 2.22 -15.96
C CYS A 22 23.39 1.47 -15.56
N GLU A 23 22.97 1.69 -14.31
CA GLU A 23 21.79 1.06 -13.73
C GLU A 23 20.52 1.25 -14.55
N LEU A 24 20.30 2.46 -15.09
CA LEU A 24 19.12 2.79 -15.91
C LEU A 24 19.14 2.10 -17.28
N CYS A 25 20.30 1.94 -17.92
CA CYS A 25 20.40 1.19 -19.18
C CYS A 25 20.07 -0.30 -18.95
N ARG A 26 20.62 -0.90 -17.88
CA ARG A 26 20.36 -2.30 -17.54
C ARG A 26 18.88 -2.59 -17.25
N LEU A 27 18.20 -1.66 -16.59
CA LEU A 27 16.77 -1.77 -16.31
C LEU A 27 15.92 -1.61 -17.59
N SER A 28 16.38 -0.81 -18.55
CA SER A 28 15.67 -0.59 -19.81
C SER A 28 15.73 -1.81 -20.76
N ASP A 29 16.78 -2.63 -20.64
CA ASP A 29 16.97 -3.85 -21.46
C ASP A 29 16.36 -5.12 -20.85
N MET A 30 15.68 -5.03 -19.69
CA MET A 30 15.01 -6.19 -19.12
C MET A 30 13.81 -6.60 -19.99
N PRO A 31 13.74 -7.85 -20.46
CA PRO A 31 12.59 -8.33 -21.20
C PRO A 31 11.36 -8.29 -20.29
N SER A 32 10.40 -7.42 -20.60
CA SER A 32 9.10 -7.41 -19.94
C SER A 32 8.49 -8.81 -20.04
N LYS A 33 8.22 -9.43 -18.89
CA LYS A 33 7.60 -10.76 -18.81
C LYS A 33 6.31 -10.73 -19.63
N GLU A 34 6.29 -11.45 -20.75
CA GLU A 34 5.15 -11.44 -21.66
C GLU A 34 3.90 -11.88 -20.90
N PRO A 35 2.76 -11.18 -21.06
CA PRO A 35 1.51 -11.64 -20.48
C PRO A 35 1.17 -13.04 -21.04
N PRO A 36 0.53 -13.92 -20.25
CA PRO A 36 0.23 -15.27 -20.69
C PRO A 36 -0.50 -15.23 -22.04
N SER A 37 -0.03 -16.05 -22.98
CA SER A 37 -0.57 -16.11 -24.33
C SER A 37 -2.09 -16.31 -24.30
N ARG A 38 -2.79 -15.80 -25.33
CA ARG A 38 -4.26 -15.91 -25.43
C ARG A 38 -4.77 -17.35 -25.22
N ALA A 39 -3.96 -18.36 -25.54
CA ALA A 39 -4.27 -19.77 -25.30
C ALA A 39 -4.38 -20.13 -23.81
N GLY A 40 -3.48 -19.62 -22.94
CA GLY A 40 -3.53 -19.86 -21.50
C GLY A 40 -4.77 -19.24 -20.83
N ARG A 41 -5.25 -18.10 -21.36
CA ARG A 41 -6.47 -17.44 -20.87
C ARG A 41 -7.74 -18.26 -21.15
N TRP A 42 -7.82 -18.97 -22.27
CA TRP A 42 -8.96 -19.84 -22.59
C TRP A 42 -8.96 -21.15 -21.80
N LEU A 43 -7.78 -21.72 -21.54
CA LEU A 43 -7.65 -22.90 -20.67
C LEU A 43 -8.12 -22.63 -19.24
N GLY A 44 -7.76 -21.47 -18.67
CA GLY A 44 -8.25 -21.06 -17.36
C GLY A 44 -9.77 -20.85 -17.31
N LEU A 45 -10.32 -20.20 -18.34
CA LEU A 45 -11.77 -19.97 -18.45
C LEU A 45 -12.56 -21.29 -18.62
N ALA A 46 -12.04 -22.22 -19.42
CA ALA A 46 -12.66 -23.53 -19.61
C ALA A 46 -12.67 -24.36 -18.31
N LEU A 47 -11.60 -24.29 -17.51
CA LEU A 47 -11.53 -24.94 -16.20
C LEU A 47 -12.55 -24.35 -15.21
N VAL A 48 -12.68 -23.02 -15.16
CA VAL A 48 -13.68 -22.34 -14.32
C VAL A 48 -15.10 -22.70 -14.74
N VAL A 49 -15.39 -22.75 -16.05
CA VAL A 49 -16.70 -23.15 -16.57
C VAL A 49 -16.99 -24.64 -16.30
N LEU A 50 -15.99 -25.52 -16.37
CA LEU A 50 -16.15 -26.94 -16.00
C LEU A 50 -16.39 -27.13 -14.50
N LEU A 51 -15.72 -26.37 -13.63
CA LEU A 51 -15.94 -26.42 -12.18
C LEU A 51 -17.31 -25.87 -11.79
N LEU A 52 -17.74 -24.75 -12.39
CA LEU A 52 -19.05 -24.17 -12.13
C LEU A 52 -20.20 -24.96 -12.78
N GLY A 53 -19.99 -25.50 -13.99
CA GLY A 53 -20.96 -26.32 -14.71
C GLY A 53 -21.07 -27.75 -14.17
N GLY A 54 -19.97 -28.34 -13.70
CA GLY A 54 -19.96 -29.65 -13.02
C GLY A 54 -20.66 -29.64 -11.66
N GLY A 55 -20.66 -28.50 -10.96
CA GLY A 55 -21.42 -28.31 -9.73
C GLY A 55 -22.94 -28.36 -9.92
N ALA A 56 -23.44 -28.02 -11.11
CA ALA A 56 -24.89 -28.02 -11.40
C ALA A 56 -25.49 -29.44 -11.47
N LEU A 57 -24.69 -30.46 -11.83
CA LEU A 57 -25.16 -31.85 -11.87
C LEU A 57 -25.17 -32.52 -10.48
N ALA A 58 -24.38 -32.04 -9.53
CA ALA A 58 -24.41 -32.51 -8.14
C ALA A 58 -25.50 -31.82 -7.28
N PHE A 59 -25.93 -30.61 -7.65
CA PHE A 59 -26.92 -29.85 -6.88
C PHE A 59 -28.36 -30.35 -7.03
N ALA A 60 -28.67 -31.10 -8.11
CA ALA A 60 -30.01 -31.65 -8.34
C ALA A 60 -30.39 -32.79 -7.39
N ALA A 61 -29.45 -33.33 -6.61
CA ALA A 61 -29.69 -34.43 -5.66
C ALA A 61 -29.98 -33.99 -4.21
N PHE A 62 -29.87 -32.68 -3.90
CA PHE A 62 -29.98 -32.17 -2.51
C PHE A 62 -31.19 -31.25 -2.26
N SER A 63 -32.20 -31.29 -3.13
CA SER A 63 -33.35 -30.36 -3.09
C SER A 63 -34.51 -30.77 -2.17
N ASP A 64 -34.29 -31.60 -1.15
CA ASP A 64 -35.37 -32.07 -0.24
C ASP A 64 -35.20 -31.72 1.24
N LEU A 65 -34.30 -30.80 1.59
CA LEU A 65 -34.22 -30.27 2.96
C LEU A 65 -34.65 -28.81 2.98
N LYS A 66 -35.94 -28.64 3.23
CA LYS A 66 -36.64 -27.38 3.58
C LYS A 66 -35.97 -26.72 4.80
N PRO A 67 -35.28 -25.58 4.68
CA PRO A 67 -34.84 -24.81 5.83
C PRO A 67 -35.95 -23.82 6.22
N ALA A 68 -36.31 -23.82 7.51
CA ALA A 68 -37.15 -22.81 8.12
C ALA A 68 -36.40 -21.47 8.21
N ALA A 69 -37.10 -20.39 7.87
CA ALA A 69 -36.61 -19.02 7.98
C ALA A 69 -36.31 -18.62 9.43
N PRO A 70 -35.39 -17.67 9.63
CA PRO A 70 -35.72 -16.56 10.49
C PRO A 70 -35.57 -15.19 9.81
N GLU A 71 -36.48 -14.31 10.20
CA GLU A 71 -36.68 -12.97 9.67
C GLU A 71 -35.77 -11.93 10.30
N ARG A 72 -35.64 -10.80 9.58
CA ARG A 72 -34.95 -9.51 9.83
C ARG A 72 -33.71 -9.36 8.95
N GLY A 73 -33.59 -8.44 8.01
CA GLY A 73 -34.33 -7.20 7.77
C GLY A 73 -33.38 -6.01 7.86
N VAL A 74 -32.66 -5.71 6.77
CA VAL A 74 -32.06 -4.39 6.52
C VAL A 74 -32.16 -4.11 5.02
N PRO A 75 -32.95 -3.13 4.56
CA PRO A 75 -33.05 -2.81 3.14
C PRO A 75 -31.82 -2.01 2.68
N ALA A 76 -31.08 -2.54 1.71
CA ALA A 76 -30.22 -1.75 0.85
C ALA A 76 -31.09 -0.82 0.00
N ARG A 77 -31.03 0.49 0.23
CA ARG A 77 -31.71 1.48 -0.61
C ARG A 77 -30.81 1.83 -1.79
N GLY A 78 -31.41 1.73 -2.97
CA GLY A 78 -30.74 1.73 -4.25
C GLY A 78 -30.20 3.09 -4.70
N VAL A 79 -29.27 2.96 -5.62
CA VAL A 79 -28.76 3.99 -6.52
C VAL A 79 -29.91 4.64 -7.26
N SER A 80 -29.96 5.97 -7.26
CA SER A 80 -30.68 6.76 -8.26
C SER A 80 -29.81 7.97 -8.60
N ALA A 81 -29.44 8.06 -9.88
CA ALA A 81 -28.93 9.27 -10.53
C ALA A 81 -30.07 9.92 -11.33
N PRO A 82 -29.86 11.10 -11.93
CA PRO A 82 -29.58 12.40 -11.32
C PRO A 82 -30.77 13.36 -11.50
N ALA A 83 -30.91 14.36 -10.63
CA ALA A 83 -31.85 15.46 -10.84
C ALA A 83 -31.09 16.72 -11.27
N VAL A 84 -31.43 17.22 -12.45
CA VAL A 84 -31.05 18.54 -12.97
C VAL A 84 -31.62 19.61 -12.04
N ALA A 85 -30.75 20.46 -11.49
CA ALA A 85 -31.14 21.66 -10.75
C ALA A 85 -30.68 22.91 -11.50
N THR A 86 -31.67 23.76 -11.73
CA THR A 86 -31.68 25.05 -12.42
C THR A 86 -30.76 26.08 -11.76
N ALA A 87 -30.19 26.95 -12.60
CA ALA A 87 -29.40 28.11 -12.20
C ALA A 87 -30.18 29.04 -11.24
N ALA A 88 -29.60 29.33 -10.09
CA ALA A 88 -30.04 30.39 -9.17
C ALA A 88 -29.25 31.69 -9.46
N PRO A 89 -29.86 32.88 -9.28
CA PRO A 89 -29.23 34.15 -9.60
C PRO A 89 -28.07 34.50 -8.64
N GLU A 90 -27.01 35.10 -9.20
CA GLU A 90 -25.82 35.57 -8.48
C GLU A 90 -26.16 36.56 -7.35
N PRO A 91 -25.58 36.41 -6.14
CA PRO A 91 -25.67 37.43 -5.10
C PRO A 91 -24.79 38.66 -5.41
N PRO A 92 -25.15 39.86 -4.94
CA PRO A 92 -24.39 41.07 -5.20
C PRO A 92 -22.98 40.99 -4.59
N ARG A 93 -21.99 41.27 -5.44
CA ARG A 93 -20.57 41.39 -5.11
C ARG A 93 -20.35 42.55 -4.14
N THR A 94 -20.21 42.25 -2.86
CA THR A 94 -19.69 43.20 -1.87
C THR A 94 -18.19 43.37 -2.08
N GLU A 95 -17.78 44.63 -2.23
CA GLU A 95 -16.38 45.02 -2.38
C GLU A 95 -15.59 44.60 -1.14
N ARG A 96 -14.58 43.75 -1.33
CA ARG A 96 -13.65 43.37 -0.27
C ARG A 96 -12.69 44.53 -0.01
N THR A 97 -12.92 45.27 1.08
CA THR A 97 -11.91 46.12 1.70
C THR A 97 -10.69 45.27 2.06
N PRO A 98 -9.45 45.70 1.79
CA PRO A 98 -8.27 44.95 2.16
C PRO A 98 -8.12 44.96 3.68
N SER A 99 -8.49 43.83 4.31
CA SER A 99 -8.18 43.57 5.71
C SER A 99 -6.67 43.35 5.81
N SER A 100 -5.97 44.28 6.45
CA SER A 100 -4.57 44.12 6.82
C SER A 100 -4.46 42.90 7.74
N ILE A 101 -3.88 41.81 7.25
CA ILE A 101 -3.61 40.62 8.05
C ILE A 101 -2.50 41.01 9.04
N PRO A 102 -2.73 40.92 10.36
CA PRO A 102 -1.66 41.12 11.34
C PRO A 102 -0.57 40.07 11.11
N LEU A 103 0.69 40.48 11.15
CA LEU A 103 1.82 39.55 11.10
C LEU A 103 1.69 38.52 12.23
N PRO A 104 1.95 37.23 11.96
CA PRO A 104 1.94 36.21 13.00
C PRO A 104 2.97 36.57 14.08
N PRO A 105 2.71 36.24 15.35
CA PRO A 105 3.70 36.44 16.41
C PRO A 105 4.97 35.66 16.09
N ASP A 106 6.12 36.21 16.50
CA ASP A 106 7.42 35.57 16.32
C ASP A 106 7.38 34.12 16.87
N PRO A 107 8.00 33.16 16.17
CA PRO A 107 8.00 31.77 16.61
C PRO A 107 8.65 31.65 18.00
N PRO A 108 8.15 30.75 18.87
CA PRO A 108 8.76 30.52 20.17
C PRO A 108 10.23 30.12 19.99
N THR A 109 11.09 30.72 20.82
CA THR A 109 12.54 30.48 20.83
C THR A 109 12.82 28.98 20.92
N SER A 110 13.63 28.51 19.99
CA SER A 110 14.11 27.13 19.88
C SER A 110 14.60 26.61 21.23
N GLY A 111 13.78 25.80 21.89
CA GLY A 111 14.11 25.19 23.17
C GLY A 111 12.88 24.58 23.80
N GLN A 112 12.86 23.25 23.88
CA GLN A 112 11.88 22.43 24.60
C GLN A 112 10.63 22.02 23.82
N ILE A 113 10.83 21.38 22.67
CA ILE A 113 9.95 20.27 22.29
C ILE A 113 10.75 19.01 22.63
N GLU A 114 10.44 18.36 23.75
CA GLU A 114 10.88 16.98 23.98
C GLU A 114 10.13 16.09 22.98
N LEU A 115 10.72 15.90 21.80
CA LEU A 115 10.31 14.86 20.87
C LEU A 115 10.39 13.53 21.62
N HIS A 116 9.24 12.97 21.97
CA HIS A 116 9.15 11.53 22.18
C HIS A 116 9.61 10.88 20.88
N ARG A 117 10.85 10.41 20.88
CA ARG A 117 11.46 9.70 19.76
C ARG A 117 10.70 8.40 19.60
N VAL A 118 9.67 8.41 18.74
CA VAL A 118 9.30 7.21 18.01
C VAL A 118 10.57 6.80 17.30
N GLU A 119 11.15 5.65 17.65
CA GLU A 119 12.25 5.08 16.90
C GLU A 119 11.75 4.82 15.48
N VAL A 120 12.01 5.79 14.60
CA VAL A 120 12.01 5.56 13.16
C VAL A 120 13.06 4.49 12.97
N ALA A 121 12.60 3.27 12.75
CA ALA A 121 13.51 2.15 12.67
C ALA A 121 14.52 2.42 11.52
N PRO A 122 15.79 2.03 11.69
CA PRO A 122 16.85 2.36 10.74
C PRO A 122 16.48 1.91 9.33
N PRO A 123 16.98 2.60 8.27
CA PRO A 123 16.82 2.12 6.91
C PRO A 123 17.31 0.66 6.83
N PRO A 124 16.77 -0.15 5.91
CA PRO A 124 17.25 -1.51 5.73
C PRO A 124 18.78 -1.49 5.59
N PRO A 125 19.50 -2.44 6.21
CA PRO A 125 20.93 -2.56 6.00
C PRO A 125 21.18 -2.73 4.49
N THR A 126 22.30 -2.22 4.00
CA THR A 126 22.66 -2.45 2.61
C THR A 126 22.75 -3.96 2.35
N PRO A 127 22.46 -4.49 1.14
CA PRO A 127 22.50 -5.93 0.85
C PRO A 127 23.82 -6.63 1.20
N ALA A 128 24.90 -5.86 1.42
CA ALA A 128 26.20 -6.35 1.84
C ALA A 128 26.35 -6.54 3.37
N GLU A 129 25.44 -6.00 4.18
CA GLU A 129 25.47 -6.05 5.66
C GLU A 129 24.47 -7.05 6.26
N GLU A 130 23.54 -7.59 5.48
CA GLU A 130 22.62 -8.60 5.99
C GLU A 130 23.38 -9.93 6.15
N PRO A 131 23.61 -10.43 7.39
CA PRO A 131 24.26 -11.72 7.57
C PRO A 131 23.44 -12.78 6.83
N ALA A 132 24.08 -13.82 6.30
CA ALA A 132 23.41 -14.94 5.66
C ALA A 132 22.48 -15.63 6.67
N GLN A 133 21.26 -15.12 6.77
CA GLN A 133 20.22 -15.62 7.66
C GLN A 133 19.79 -16.98 7.12
N ARG A 134 19.64 -17.96 8.01
CA ARG A 134 19.10 -19.26 7.61
C ARG A 134 17.73 -19.06 6.92
N PRO A 135 17.48 -19.70 5.77
CA PRO A 135 16.16 -19.67 5.15
C PRO A 135 15.15 -20.28 6.12
N ILE A 136 14.05 -19.55 6.33
CA ILE A 136 12.89 -20.04 7.07
C ILE A 136 12.19 -21.06 6.16
N PRO A 137 11.82 -22.27 6.64
CA PRO A 137 11.00 -23.18 5.85
C PRO A 137 9.75 -22.47 5.33
N GLU A 138 9.43 -22.65 4.05
CA GLU A 138 8.36 -21.90 3.37
C GLU A 138 7.00 -22.01 4.09
N GLU A 139 6.73 -23.18 4.68
CA GLU A 139 5.52 -23.43 5.46
C GLU A 139 5.46 -22.59 6.75
N ASP A 140 6.56 -22.55 7.51
CA ASP A 140 6.68 -21.75 8.74
C ASP A 140 6.60 -20.25 8.42
N ALA A 141 7.22 -19.82 7.32
CA ALA A 141 7.18 -18.43 6.85
C ALA A 141 5.75 -18.02 6.48
N LYS A 142 5.01 -18.87 5.76
CA LYS A 142 3.62 -18.61 5.37
C LYS A 142 2.69 -18.56 6.59
N ALA A 143 2.87 -19.48 7.53
CA ALA A 143 2.10 -19.51 8.77
C ALA A 143 2.33 -18.22 9.58
N ALA A 144 3.60 -17.83 9.77
CA ALA A 144 3.94 -16.60 10.48
C ALA A 144 3.43 -15.34 9.75
N LEU A 145 3.56 -15.29 8.42
CA LEU A 145 3.06 -14.19 7.60
C LEU A 145 1.55 -14.00 7.74
N SER A 146 0.78 -15.09 7.77
CA SER A 146 -0.68 -15.04 7.92
C SER A 146 -1.16 -14.41 9.23
N GLN A 147 -0.28 -14.32 10.23
CA GLN A 147 -0.58 -13.71 11.52
C GLN A 147 -0.09 -12.26 11.65
N VAL A 148 0.73 -11.77 10.71
CA VAL A 148 1.22 -10.38 10.72
C VAL A 148 0.06 -9.44 10.45
N LYS A 149 -0.19 -8.51 11.37
CA LYS A 149 -1.19 -7.46 11.18
C LYS A 149 -0.57 -6.30 10.42
N ILE A 150 -1.20 -5.90 9.32
CA ILE A 150 -0.76 -4.79 8.48
C ILE A 150 -1.89 -3.77 8.41
N ASP A 151 -1.67 -2.61 9.04
CA ASP A 151 -2.56 -1.45 8.94
C ASP A 151 -1.90 -0.39 8.04
N MET A 152 -2.60 0.07 7.00
CA MET A 152 -2.14 1.15 6.12
C MET A 152 -3.02 2.40 6.32
N TYR A 153 -2.39 3.52 6.68
CA TYR A 153 -3.03 4.83 6.74
C TYR A 153 -2.77 5.58 5.43
N ALA A 154 -3.84 5.98 4.74
CA ALA A 154 -3.78 6.49 3.38
C ALA A 154 -4.92 7.48 3.08
N THR A 155 -4.93 8.01 1.86
CA THR A 155 -6.06 8.74 1.27
C THR A 155 -6.29 8.28 -0.17
N GLN A 156 -7.50 8.45 -0.71
CA GLN A 156 -7.82 8.01 -2.08
C GLN A 156 -7.02 8.74 -3.17
N TRP A 157 -6.76 10.04 -2.98
CA TRP A 157 -6.15 10.91 -3.99
C TRP A 157 -4.61 10.81 -4.04
N CYS A 158 -3.96 10.20 -3.03
CA CYS A 158 -2.51 10.14 -2.96
C CYS A 158 -1.91 9.10 -3.93
N GLY A 159 -1.03 9.56 -4.83
CA GLY A 159 -0.35 8.70 -5.79
C GLY A 159 0.56 7.65 -5.17
N SER A 160 1.26 7.97 -4.07
CA SER A 160 2.09 6.97 -3.38
C SER A 160 1.25 5.93 -2.64
N CYS A 161 0.07 6.28 -2.14
CA CYS A 161 -0.87 5.32 -1.57
C CYS A 161 -1.38 4.36 -2.64
N ARG A 162 -1.67 4.87 -3.85
CA ARG A 162 -2.06 4.01 -4.98
C ARG A 162 -0.99 2.97 -5.32
N ARG A 163 0.28 3.39 -5.43
CA ARG A 163 1.41 2.46 -5.67
C ARG A 163 1.52 1.39 -4.60
N ALA A 164 1.30 1.76 -3.33
CA ALA A 164 1.26 0.80 -2.24
C ALA A 164 0.12 -0.22 -2.40
N ARG A 165 -1.11 0.22 -2.67
CA ARG A 165 -2.26 -0.68 -2.90
C ARG A 165 -1.99 -1.66 -4.03
N GLU A 166 -1.46 -1.15 -5.15
CA GLU A 166 -1.10 -1.97 -6.31
C GLU A 166 -0.06 -3.04 -5.96
N TYR A 167 1.00 -2.66 -5.23
CA TYR A 167 2.02 -3.59 -4.78
C TYR A 167 1.47 -4.65 -3.81
N LEU A 168 0.70 -4.23 -2.80
CA LEU A 168 0.13 -5.16 -1.83
C LEU A 168 -0.83 -6.15 -2.48
N SER A 169 -1.67 -5.66 -3.40
CA SER A 169 -2.59 -6.48 -4.20
C SER A 169 -1.84 -7.45 -5.11
N TYR A 170 -0.80 -6.97 -5.81
CA TYR A 170 0.01 -7.81 -6.71
C TYR A 170 0.70 -8.97 -5.98
N ASN A 171 1.09 -8.77 -4.72
CA ASN A 171 1.78 -9.76 -3.90
C ASN A 171 0.85 -10.57 -2.98
N ASP A 172 -0.47 -10.47 -3.13
CA ASP A 172 -1.47 -11.13 -2.27
C ASP A 172 -1.26 -10.85 -0.76
N ILE A 173 -0.79 -9.65 -0.43
CA ILE A 173 -0.56 -9.23 0.95
C ILE A 173 -1.87 -8.71 1.52
N THR A 174 -2.37 -9.34 2.58
CA THR A 174 -3.58 -8.89 3.27
C THR A 174 -3.26 -7.73 4.21
N TYR A 175 -4.06 -6.67 4.16
CA TYR A 175 -3.92 -5.49 5.01
C TYR A 175 -5.28 -4.83 5.27
N THR A 176 -5.34 -4.00 6.31
CA THR A 176 -6.48 -3.10 6.56
C THR A 176 -6.08 -1.69 6.17
N GLU A 177 -6.83 -1.07 5.28
CA GLU A 177 -6.66 0.34 4.93
C GLU A 177 -7.56 1.23 5.78
N TYR A 178 -7.02 2.35 6.25
CA TYR A 178 -7.78 3.42 6.88
C TYR A 178 -7.59 4.72 6.10
N ASP A 179 -8.70 5.29 5.63
CA ASP A 179 -8.69 6.60 4.99
C ASP A 179 -8.70 7.70 6.04
N ILE A 180 -7.62 8.47 6.13
CA ILE A 180 -7.47 9.51 7.17
C ILE A 180 -8.26 10.79 6.85
N ASP A 181 -8.83 10.93 5.66
CA ASP A 181 -9.74 12.02 5.32
C ASP A 181 -11.19 11.72 5.75
N GLU A 182 -11.55 10.43 5.89
CA GLU A 182 -12.90 9.98 6.23
C GLU A 182 -13.02 9.42 7.67
N ASP A 183 -11.93 8.89 8.24
CA ASP A 183 -11.85 8.34 9.60
C ASP A 183 -10.95 9.21 10.50
N GLU A 184 -11.57 10.10 11.28
CA GLU A 184 -10.87 10.93 12.27
C GLU A 184 -10.14 10.10 13.32
N ALA A 185 -10.66 8.93 13.71
CA ALA A 185 -9.97 8.06 14.66
C ALA A 185 -8.73 7.42 14.03
N ALA A 186 -8.75 7.12 12.73
CA ALA A 186 -7.55 6.69 12.00
C ALA A 186 -6.51 7.79 11.92
N LYS A 187 -6.93 9.03 11.67
CA LYS A 187 -6.05 10.20 11.68
C LYS A 187 -5.41 10.41 13.05
N GLU A 188 -6.17 10.29 14.14
CA GLU A 188 -5.62 10.34 15.49
C GLU A 188 -4.60 9.22 15.77
N ARG A 189 -4.90 7.98 15.33
CA ARG A 189 -3.95 6.86 15.42
C ARG A 189 -2.68 7.15 14.63
N LEU A 190 -2.81 7.68 13.42
CA LEU A 190 -1.68 8.06 12.58
C LEU A 190 -0.81 9.11 13.28
N THR A 191 -1.38 10.19 13.82
CA THR A 191 -0.60 11.25 14.48
C THR A 191 0.21 10.74 15.67
N LYS A 192 -0.27 9.70 16.38
CA LYS A 192 0.47 9.07 17.50
C LYS A 192 1.71 8.32 17.04
N ILE A 193 1.66 7.65 15.88
CA ILE A 193 2.77 6.82 15.37
C ILE A 193 3.65 7.57 14.37
N ASN A 194 3.11 8.61 13.74
CA ASN A 194 3.77 9.46 12.76
C ASN A 194 3.30 10.92 12.96
N PRO A 195 4.00 11.71 13.78
CA PRO A 195 3.65 13.11 14.05
C PRO A 195 3.65 14.01 12.82
N HIS A 196 4.36 13.61 11.75
CA HIS A 196 4.39 14.34 10.48
C HIS A 196 3.19 14.01 9.58
N THR A 197 2.33 13.07 9.97
CA THR A 197 1.08 12.69 9.26
C THR A 197 1.28 12.36 7.78
N SER A 198 2.50 11.92 7.41
CA SER A 198 2.85 11.60 6.03
C SER A 198 2.21 10.28 5.61
N ILE A 199 1.73 10.19 4.37
CA ILE A 199 1.05 9.00 3.83
C ILE A 199 1.74 8.48 2.55
N PRO A 200 1.67 7.17 2.26
CA PRO A 200 1.11 6.14 3.13
C PRO A 200 2.01 5.91 4.36
N THR A 201 1.40 5.59 5.51
CA THR A 201 2.12 5.07 6.68
C THR A 201 1.61 3.67 6.99
N PHE A 202 2.51 2.73 7.23
CA PHE A 202 2.18 1.36 7.61
C PHE A 202 2.52 1.12 9.06
N GLN A 203 1.64 0.37 9.73
CA GLN A 203 1.94 -0.31 10.98
C GLN A 203 1.90 -1.81 10.72
N ILE A 204 3.08 -2.42 10.68
CA ILE A 204 3.31 -3.83 10.41
C ILE A 204 3.67 -4.48 11.75
N ASP A 205 2.67 -5.02 12.43
CA ASP A 205 2.73 -5.37 13.84
C ASP A 205 3.34 -4.24 14.70
N GLY A 206 4.51 -4.48 15.29
CA GLY A 206 5.23 -3.53 16.13
C GLY A 206 6.12 -2.54 15.36
N PHE A 207 6.15 -2.62 14.03
CA PHE A 207 7.01 -1.78 13.20
C PHE A 207 6.21 -0.70 12.47
N VAL A 208 6.72 0.53 12.48
CA VAL A 208 6.15 1.65 11.73
C VAL A 208 7.01 1.94 10.51
N GLN A 209 6.38 2.06 9.34
CA GLN A 209 7.03 2.49 8.10
C GLN A 209 6.33 3.71 7.52
N ILE A 210 7.08 4.79 7.32
CA ILE A 210 6.59 6.02 6.71
C ILE A 210 6.96 6.02 5.22
N GLY A 211 5.99 6.29 4.36
CA GLY A 211 6.13 6.24 2.91
C GLY A 211 6.10 4.83 2.35
N PHE A 212 6.11 4.73 1.03
CA PHE A 212 6.10 3.46 0.32
C PHE A 212 7.35 3.26 -0.55
N SER A 213 8.09 2.20 -0.21
CA SER A 213 9.11 1.56 -1.03
C SER A 213 8.94 0.04 -0.86
N PRO A 214 8.91 -0.75 -1.95
CA PRO A 214 8.84 -2.21 -1.89
C PRO A 214 9.92 -2.82 -0.98
N GLU A 215 11.17 -2.39 -1.14
CA GLU A 215 12.31 -2.90 -0.38
C GLU A 215 12.16 -2.68 1.13
N ASN A 216 11.81 -1.45 1.53
CA ASN A 216 11.57 -1.14 2.94
C ASN A 216 10.39 -1.95 3.49
N PHE A 217 9.32 -2.09 2.69
CA PHE A 217 8.13 -2.83 3.10
C PHE A 217 8.45 -4.30 3.33
N GLU A 218 9.14 -4.95 2.40
CA GLU A 218 9.58 -6.34 2.51
C GLU A 218 10.50 -6.54 3.71
N TYR A 219 11.45 -5.63 3.92
CA TYR A 219 12.33 -5.67 5.08
C TYR A 219 11.52 -5.63 6.39
N ARG A 220 10.57 -4.70 6.51
CA ARG A 220 9.71 -4.59 7.71
C ARG A 220 8.81 -5.80 7.91
N LEU A 221 8.28 -6.34 6.82
CA LEU A 221 7.47 -7.55 6.84
C LEU A 221 8.29 -8.75 7.33
N ASN A 222 9.50 -8.93 6.81
CA ASN A 222 10.41 -10.01 7.21
C ASN A 222 10.81 -9.90 8.69
N GLN A 223 11.05 -8.68 9.19
CA GLN A 223 11.30 -8.46 10.62
C GLN A 223 10.09 -8.86 11.48
N ALA A 224 8.87 -8.54 11.06
CA ALA A 224 7.64 -8.95 11.74
C ALA A 224 7.45 -10.47 11.74
N VAL A 225 7.70 -11.14 10.61
CA VAL A 225 7.65 -12.59 10.48
C VAL A 225 8.67 -13.25 11.43
N ARG A 226 9.93 -12.78 11.42
CA ARG A 226 11.00 -13.34 12.27
C ARG A 226 10.67 -13.23 13.75
N LYS A 227 10.20 -12.06 14.19
CA LYS A 227 9.80 -11.82 15.58
C LYS A 227 8.71 -12.80 16.07
N ARG A 228 7.94 -13.41 15.17
CA ARG A 228 6.90 -14.39 15.51
C ARG A 228 7.41 -15.83 15.54
N LEU A 229 8.59 -16.09 14.99
CA LEU A 229 9.24 -17.40 14.97
C LEU A 229 10.22 -17.58 16.14
N ASP A 230 10.65 -16.49 16.76
CA ASP A 230 11.47 -16.45 17.98
C ASP A 230 10.63 -16.67 19.25
#